data_AF-A0A935P223-F1
#
_entry.id   AF-A0A935P223-F1
#
_cell.length_a   1.000
_cell.length_b   1.000
_cell.length_c   1.000
_cell.angle_alpha   90.00
_cell.angle_beta   90.00
_cell.angle_gamma   90.00
#
_symmetry.space_group_name_H-M   'P 1'
#
loop_
_entity.id
_entity.type
_entity.pdbx_description
1 polymer ?
#
loop_
_entity_poly.entity_id
_entity_poly.type
_entity_poly.pdbx_seq_one_letter_code
_entity_poly.pdbx_strand_id
1 'polypeptide(L)' 'MPSARRKPRKVPTNVSVRPELVSEARSRSPNISEIVVHALEQALRERRRQGWLAENREPIDQYNQRATKRGMFSDSWRRF' A
#
# COMPACT_ATOMS: atom_id res chain seq x y z
N MET A 1 -7.52 -30.30 3.09
CA MET A 1 -6.45 -29.79 3.97
C MET A 1 -5.97 -28.45 3.44
N PRO A 2 -6.03 -27.34 4.20
CA PRO A 2 -5.50 -26.08 3.72
C PRO A 2 -3.97 -26.16 3.76
N SER A 3 -3.34 -26.02 2.59
CA SER A 3 -1.88 -26.05 2.45
C SER A 3 -1.26 -24.88 3.21
N ALA A 4 -0.29 -25.16 4.08
CA ALA A 4 0.42 -24.15 4.85
C ALA A 4 1.07 -23.11 3.91
N ARG A 5 0.72 -21.82 4.06
CA ARG A 5 1.29 -20.73 3.27
C ARG A 5 2.80 -20.70 3.49
N ARG A 6 3.57 -21.19 2.51
CA ARG A 6 5.03 -21.16 2.53
C ARG A 6 5.50 -19.70 2.48
N LYS A 7 6.35 -19.28 3.43
CA LYS A 7 6.94 -17.94 3.41
C LYS A 7 7.65 -17.71 2.07
N PRO A 8 7.44 -16.57 1.39
CA PRO A 8 8.10 -16.29 0.13
C PRO A 8 9.62 -16.28 0.33
N ARG A 9 10.36 -16.89 -0.60
CA ARG A 9 11.83 -16.88 -0.56
C ARG A 9 12.31 -15.45 -0.80
N LYS A 10 13.12 -14.92 0.12
CA LYS A 10 13.84 -13.66 -0.08
C LYS A 10 14.94 -13.91 -1.11
N VAL A 11 14.98 -13.11 -2.17
CA VAL A 11 16.06 -13.14 -3.16
C VAL A 11 17.08 -12.07 -2.77
N PRO A 12 18.37 -12.41 -2.57
CA PRO A 12 19.39 -11.41 -2.34
C PRO A 12 19.51 -10.55 -3.59
N THR A 13 19.32 -9.24 -3.43
CA THR A 13 19.42 -8.25 -4.52
C THR A 13 20.33 -7.14 -4.04
N ASN A 14 21.31 -6.76 -4.87
CA ASN A 14 22.18 -5.63 -4.58
C ASN A 14 21.41 -4.33 -4.83
N VAL A 15 21.30 -3.50 -3.81
CA VAL A 15 20.62 -2.20 -3.87
C VAL A 15 21.61 -1.12 -3.47
N SER A 16 21.75 -0.10 -4.31
CA SER A 16 22.54 1.08 -3.99
C SER A 16 21.74 2.02 -3.08
N VAL A 17 22.20 2.20 -1.85
CA VAL A 17 21.57 3.07 -0.84
C VAL A 17 22.59 4.11 -0.39
N ARG A 18 22.12 5.31 -0.03
CA ARG A 18 23.00 6.36 0.52
C ARG A 18 23.72 5.85 1.78
N PRO A 19 25.04 6.05 1.89
CA PRO A 19 25.83 5.52 3.00
C PRO A 19 25.38 6.09 4.36
N GLU A 20 24.96 7.35 4.41
CA GLU A 20 24.42 8.02 5.60
C GLU A 20 23.22 7.27 6.19
N LEU A 21 22.28 6.85 5.34
CA LEU A 21 21.08 6.11 5.75
C LEU A 21 21.41 4.70 6.26
N VAL A 22 22.44 4.06 5.68
CA VAL A 22 22.90 2.74 6.13
C VAL A 22 23.53 2.87 7.51
N SER A 23 24.37 3.88 7.73
CA SER A 23 24.98 4.15 9.04
C SER A 23 23.94 4.45 10.11
N GLU A 24 22.95 5.30 9.80
CA GLU A 24 21.85 5.60 10.72
C GLU A 24 21.01 4.35 11.02
N ALA A 25 20.65 3.57 10.01
CA ALA A 25 19.89 2.33 10.19
C ALA A 25 20.65 1.28 11.01
N ARG A 26 21.98 1.14 10.80
CA ARG A 26 22.82 0.23 11.61
C ARG A 26 22.87 0.64 13.07
N SER A 27 22.91 1.94 13.36
CA SER A 27 22.95 2.43 14.75
C SER A 27 21.65 2.21 15.51
N ARG A 28 20.52 2.05 14.81
CA ARG A 28 19.17 2.02 15.40
C ARG A 28 18.41 0.72 15.21
N SER A 29 18.85 -0.18 14.32
CA SER A 29 18.09 -1.38 13.99
C SER A 29 18.97 -2.63 13.83
N PRO A 30 18.50 -3.79 14.35
CA PRO A 30 19.17 -5.05 14.15
C PRO A 30 19.06 -5.60 12.70
N ASN A 31 18.06 -5.18 11.89
CA ASN A 31 17.75 -5.82 10.59
C ASN A 31 17.45 -4.83 9.44
N ILE A 32 18.49 -4.32 8.76
CA ILE A 32 18.33 -3.41 7.60
C ILE A 32 17.54 -4.06 6.46
N SER A 33 17.75 -5.36 6.20
CA SER A 33 17.05 -6.06 5.12
C SER A 33 15.53 -6.01 5.27
N GLU A 34 15.02 -6.10 6.50
CA GLU A 34 13.58 -6.04 6.75
C GLU A 34 13.02 -4.63 6.53
N ILE A 35 13.77 -3.60 6.91
CA ILE A 35 13.40 -2.19 6.66
C ILE A 35 13.30 -1.93 5.16
N VAL A 36 14.29 -2.36 4.38
CA VAL A 36 14.31 -2.16 2.92
C VAL A 36 13.12 -2.87 2.26
N VAL A 37 12.85 -4.12 2.66
CA VAL A 37 11.70 -4.87 2.14
C VAL A 37 10.39 -4.16 2.49
N HIS A 38 10.20 -3.74 3.73
CA HIS A 38 8.99 -3.04 4.15
C HIS A 38 8.80 -1.71 3.39
N ALA A 39 9.86 -0.90 3.25
CA ALA A 39 9.81 0.35 2.50
C ALA A 39 9.44 0.11 1.03
N LEU A 40 9.99 -0.94 0.41
CA LEU A 40 9.67 -1.32 -0.96
C LEU A 40 8.21 -1.76 -1.11
N GLU A 41 7.70 -2.57 -0.18
CA GLU A 41 6.29 -2.99 -0.17
C GLU A 41 5.35 -1.78 -0.06
N GLN A 42 5.65 -0.82 0.82
CA GLN A 42 4.87 0.40 0.98
C GLN A 42 4.88 1.23 -0.32
N ALA A 43 6.05 1.45 -0.91
CA ALA A 43 6.18 2.19 -2.17
C ALA A 43 5.39 1.53 -3.31
N LEU A 44 5.47 0.21 -3.46
CA LEU A 44 4.75 -0.53 -4.49
C LEU A 44 3.24 -0.55 -4.25
N ARG A 45 2.79 -0.62 -2.98
CA ARG A 45 1.37 -0.53 -2.64
C ARG A 45 0.82 0.85 -3.00
N GLU A 46 1.56 1.91 -2.68
CA GLU A 46 1.16 3.27 -3.01
C GLU A 46 1.09 3.51 -4.52
N ARG A 47 2.10 3.05 -5.28
CA ARG A 47 2.09 3.14 -6.74
C ARG A 47 0.91 2.40 -7.37
N ARG A 48 0.61 1.18 -6.89
CA ARG A 48 -0.55 0.42 -7.35
C ARG A 48 -1.87 1.11 -7.02
N ARG A 49 -1.98 1.68 -5.82
CA ARG A 49 -3.15 2.45 -5.41
C ARG A 49 -3.36 3.66 -6.31
N GLN A 50 -2.30 4.40 -6.60
CA GLN A 50 -2.36 5.55 -7.51
C GLN A 50 -2.75 5.14 -8.93
N GLY A 51 -2.18 4.05 -9.46
CA GLY A 51 -2.57 3.50 -10.76
C GLY A 51 -4.04 3.11 -10.82
N TRP A 52 -4.51 2.36 -9.82
CA TRP A 52 -5.91 1.97 -9.71
C TRP A 52 -6.85 3.18 -9.64
N LEU A 53 -6.51 4.20 -8.85
CA LEU A 53 -7.30 5.43 -8.76
C LEU A 53 -7.33 6.18 -10.09
N ALA A 54 -6.23 6.21 -10.84
CA ALA A 54 -6.19 6.83 -12.16
C ALA A 54 -7.09 6.09 -13.17
N GLU A 55 -6.99 4.76 -13.21
CA GLU A 55 -7.79 3.91 -14.09
C GLU A 55 -9.29 3.95 -13.76
N ASN A 56 -9.63 4.05 -12.48
CA ASN A 56 -11.02 3.99 -12.00
C ASN A 56 -11.63 5.37 -11.75
N ARG A 57 -10.93 6.46 -12.12
CA ARG A 57 -11.35 7.82 -11.83
C ARG A 57 -12.74 8.14 -12.39
N GLU A 58 -12.99 7.79 -13.65
CA GLU A 58 -14.27 8.06 -14.30
C GLU A 58 -15.43 7.22 -13.71
N PRO A 59 -15.30 5.90 -13.51
CA PRO A 59 -16.31 5.12 -12.77
C PRO A 59 -16.57 5.64 -11.35
N ILE A 60 -15.52 6.04 -10.62
CA ILE A 60 -15.63 6.61 -9.28
C ILE A 60 -16.40 7.93 -9.32
N ASP A 61 -16.08 8.81 -10.26
CA ASP A 61 -16.75 10.11 -10.40
C ASP A 61 -18.24 9.94 -10.77
N GLN A 62 -18.57 9.02 -11.67
CA GLN A 62 -19.95 8.69 -12.01
C GLN A 62 -20.74 8.14 -10.81
N TYR A 63 -20.11 7.25 -10.03
CA TYR A 63 -20.70 6.72 -8.80
C TYR A 63 -20.92 7.83 -7.76
N ASN A 64 -19.92 8.68 -7.53
CA ASN A 64 -19.98 9.79 -6.60
C ASN A 64 -21.08 10.80 -6.97
N GLN A 65 -21.21 11.12 -8.27
CA GLN A 65 -22.30 11.96 -8.76
C GLN A 65 -23.67 11.32 -8.53
N ARG A 66 -23.79 10.00 -8.74
CA ARG A 66 -25.05 9.27 -8.47
C ARG A 66 -25.39 9.28 -6.99
N ALA A 67 -24.42 9.02 -6.11
CA ALA A 67 -24.59 9.06 -4.66
C ALA A 67 -25.01 10.47 -4.18
N THR A 68 -24.39 11.52 -4.72
CA THR A 68 -24.73 12.91 -4.39
C THR A 68 -26.15 13.27 -4.87
N LYS A 69 -26.55 12.84 -6.08
CA LYS A 69 -27.86 13.15 -6.65
C LYS A 69 -29.02 12.36 -6.03
N ARG A 70 -28.79 11.11 -5.64
CA ARG A 70 -29.85 10.19 -5.18
C ARG A 70 -29.83 9.89 -3.68
N GLY A 71 -28.82 10.39 -2.96
CA GLY A 71 -28.53 9.96 -1.60
C GLY A 71 -27.97 8.54 -1.56
N MET A 72 -27.40 8.18 -0.42
CA MET A 72 -26.96 6.83 -0.12
C MET A 72 -28.08 6.08 0.60
N PHE A 73 -28.17 4.76 0.38
CA PHE A 73 -29.16 3.92 1.07
C PHE A 73 -29.07 4.05 2.60
N SER A 74 -27.87 4.30 3.13
CA SER A 74 -27.63 4.50 4.57
C SER A 74 -28.08 5.85 5.11
N ASP A 75 -28.42 6.82 4.26
CA ASP A 75 -28.76 8.18 4.71
C ASP A 75 -30.02 8.20 5.56
N SER A 76 -30.97 7.30 5.32
CA SER A 76 -32.19 7.13 6.13
C SER A 76 -31.95 6.50 7.51
N TRP A 77 -30.74 6.01 7.77
CA TRP A 77 -30.36 5.33 9.02
C TRP A 77 -29.30 6.09 9.83
N ARG A 78 -28.77 7.22 9.32
CA ARG A 78 -27.85 8.08 10.08
C ARG A 78 -28.63 8.81 11.18
N ARG A 79 -28.24 8.58 12.44
CA ARG A 79 -28.56 9.46 13.56
C ARG A 79 -27.39 10.42 13.74
N PHE A 80 -27.65 11.73 13.69
CA PHE A 80 -26.69 12.79 13.98
C PHE A 80 -26.67 13.08 15.49
#